data_AF-A0A1I0W6D3-F1
#
_entry.id   AF-A0A1I0W6D3-F1
#
_cell.length_a   1.000
_cell.length_b   1.000
_cell.length_c   1.000
_cell.angle_alpha   90.00
_cell.angle_beta   90.00
_cell.angle_gamma   90.00
#
_symmetry.space_group_name_H-M   'P 1'
#
loop_
_entity.id
_entity.type
_entity.pdbx_description
1 polymer ?
#
loop_
_entity_poly.entity_id
_entity_poly.type
_entity_poly.pdbx_seq_one_letter_code
_entity_poly.pdbx_strand_id
1 'polypeptide(L)'
;MTSTEAATIVSGVPYGITVVGGRAPTALTDFVGPVSIEVRGATGSHEVHGTGVAHDGGVVRLYQKDHAGTGKDVRVWSISSGADGFVAVG
;
A
#
# COMPACT_ATOMS: atom_id res chain seq x y z
N MET A 1 18.70 -5.10 17.08
CA MET A 1 18.75 -4.56 15.71
C MET A 1 17.87 -3.33 15.68
N THR A 2 18.45 -2.19 15.31
CA THR A 2 17.85 -0.86 15.45
C THR A 2 16.94 -0.57 14.27
N SER A 3 15.71 -0.13 14.59
CA SER A 3 14.61 0.32 13.74
C SER A 3 15.00 1.38 12.69
N THR A 4 14.61 1.25 11.41
CA THR A 4 14.48 2.36 10.44
C THR A 4 13.73 1.92 9.17
N GLU A 5 12.42 2.16 9.05
CA GLU A 5 11.82 2.31 7.70
C GLU A 5 10.45 3.00 7.69
N ALA A 6 9.70 2.95 8.79
CA ALA A 6 8.41 3.66 8.89
C ALA A 6 8.53 5.21 8.84
N ALA A 7 9.74 5.77 8.98
CA ALA A 7 9.96 7.21 9.12
C ALA A 7 10.05 8.00 7.80
N THR A 8 10.08 7.34 6.63
CA THR A 8 10.39 8.03 5.36
C THR A 8 9.19 8.17 4.43
N ILE A 9 8.04 7.56 4.71
CA ILE A 9 6.84 7.71 3.87
C ILE A 9 6.12 9.02 4.19
N VAL A 10 6.14 9.94 3.23
CA VAL A 10 5.40 11.21 3.29
C VAL A 10 3.89 10.94 3.23
N SER A 11 3.14 11.44 4.21
CA SER A 11 1.68 11.30 4.23
C SER A 11 0.99 12.25 3.25
N GLY A 12 -0.16 11.84 2.71
CA GLY A 12 -1.01 12.64 1.83
C GLY A 12 -0.49 12.80 0.40
N VAL A 13 0.65 12.18 0.06
CA VAL A 13 1.25 12.21 -1.28
C VAL A 13 1.03 10.85 -1.96
N PRO A 14 0.69 10.80 -3.26
CA PRO A 14 0.53 9.54 -3.98
C PRO A 14 1.88 8.83 -4.19
N TYR A 15 1.88 7.52 -3.95
CA TYR A 15 2.93 6.60 -4.33
C TYR A 15 2.37 5.65 -5.39
N GLY A 16 3.15 5.39 -6.46
CA GLY A 16 2.78 4.41 -7.47
C GLY A 16 2.97 2.99 -6.94
N ILE A 17 2.04 2.08 -7.21
CA ILE A 17 2.15 0.68 -6.81
C ILE A 17 2.74 -0.11 -7.98
N THR A 18 3.91 -0.72 -7.77
CA THR A 18 4.63 -1.46 -8.81
C THR A 18 4.43 -2.97 -8.69
N VAL A 19 4.25 -3.47 -7.47
CA VAL A 19 4.13 -4.90 -7.17
C VAL A 19 3.01 -5.14 -6.16
N VAL A 20 2.24 -6.21 -6.37
CA VAL A 20 1.25 -6.77 -5.46
C VAL A 20 1.47 -8.28 -5.36
N GLY A 21 1.75 -8.80 -4.17
CA GLY A 21 2.01 -10.22 -3.96
C GLY A 21 3.10 -10.81 -4.86
N GLY A 22 4.15 -10.04 -5.17
CA GLY A 22 5.26 -10.47 -6.04
C GLY A 22 5.03 -10.38 -7.55
N ARG A 23 3.90 -9.82 -8.00
CA ARG A 23 3.60 -9.59 -9.43
C ARG A 23 3.13 -8.17 -9.71
N ALA A 24 3.12 -7.76 -10.97
CA ALA A 24 2.49 -6.50 -11.36
C ALA A 24 0.96 -6.54 -11.10
N PRO A 25 0.37 -5.47 -10.55
CA PRO A 25 -1.07 -5.37 -10.36
C PRO A 25 -1.78 -5.20 -11.71
N THR A 26 -2.95 -5.81 -11.83
CA THR A 26 -3.78 -5.80 -13.05
C THR A 26 -5.19 -5.29 -12.82
N ALA A 27 -5.69 -5.38 -11.58
CA ALA A 27 -7.01 -4.91 -11.19
C ALA A 27 -7.03 -4.47 -9.72
N LEU A 28 -8.00 -3.62 -9.34
CA LEU A 28 -8.18 -3.21 -7.94
C LEU A 28 -8.45 -4.39 -6.99
N THR A 29 -9.07 -5.45 -7.49
CA THR A 29 -9.34 -6.67 -6.73
C THR A 29 -8.06 -7.39 -6.29
N ASP A 30 -6.92 -7.12 -6.93
CA ASP A 30 -5.62 -7.67 -6.54
C ASP A 30 -5.16 -7.18 -5.15
N PHE A 31 -5.72 -6.06 -4.68
CA PHE A 31 -5.38 -5.48 -3.39
C PHE A 31 -6.34 -5.90 -2.27
N VAL A 32 -7.37 -6.71 -2.53
CA VAL A 32 -8.38 -7.10 -1.53
C VAL A 32 -7.91 -8.32 -0.73
N GLY A 33 -8.10 -8.28 0.58
CA GLY A 33 -7.62 -9.31 1.50
C GLY A 33 -6.19 -9.06 1.98
N PRO A 34 -5.56 -10.03 2.65
CA PRO A 34 -4.16 -9.94 3.07
C PRO A 34 -3.25 -9.77 1.86
N VAL A 35 -2.44 -8.71 1.83
CA VAL A 35 -1.63 -8.35 0.67
C VAL A 35 -0.33 -7.68 1.10
N SER A 36 0.69 -7.86 0.27
CA SER A 36 1.95 -7.12 0.34
C SER A 36 2.12 -6.35 -0.96
N ILE A 37 2.41 -5.05 -0.86
CA ILE A 37 2.62 -4.19 -2.02
C ILE A 37 3.97 -3.49 -1.94
N GLU A 38 4.56 -3.21 -3.10
CA GLU A 38 5.68 -2.27 -3.22
C GLU A 38 5.14 -0.93 -3.73
N VAL A 39 5.37 0.12 -2.96
CA VAL A 39 5.01 1.49 -3.32
C VAL A 39 6.25 2.30 -3.61
N ARG A 40 6.26 3.05 -4.71
CA ARG A 40 7.37 3.90 -5.14
C ARG A 40 6.94 5.36 -5.23
N GLY A 41 7.68 6.23 -4.57
CA GLY A 41 7.40 7.66 -4.55
C GLY A 41 8.63 8.51 -4.24
N ALA A 42 8.39 9.70 -3.70
CA ALA A 42 9.42 10.73 -3.48
C ALA A 42 10.58 10.26 -2.59
N THR A 43 10.34 9.27 -1.73
CA THR A 43 11.33 8.76 -0.77
C THR A 43 11.83 7.36 -1.09
N GLY A 44 11.64 6.90 -2.34
CA GLY A 44 12.09 5.60 -2.81
C GLY A 44 10.98 4.55 -2.86
N SER A 45 11.40 3.28 -2.93
CA SER A 45 10.53 2.10 -2.86
C SER A 45 10.35 1.68 -1.40
N HIS A 46 9.13 1.30 -1.03
CA HIS A 46 8.78 0.82 0.31
C HIS A 46 7.88 -0.40 0.20
N GLU A 47 8.11 -1.39 1.05
CA GLU A 47 7.22 -2.54 1.19
C GLU A 47 6.13 -2.26 2.24
N VAL A 48 4.87 -2.52 1.88
CA VAL A 48 3.72 -2.31 2.74
C VAL A 48 2.93 -3.61 2.83
N HIS A 49 2.78 -4.12 4.05
CA HIS A 49 1.95 -5.28 4.35
C HIS A 49 0.65 -4.85 5.02
N GLY A 50 -0.47 -5.44 4.62
CA GLY A 50 -1.75 -5.10 5.24
C GLY A 50 -2.91 -5.94 4.75
N THR A 51 -4.11 -5.51 5.13
CA THR A 51 -5.36 -6.09 4.62
C THR A 51 -6.11 -5.03 3.84
N GLY A 52 -6.38 -5.29 2.57
CA GLY A 52 -7.20 -4.41 1.75
C GLY A 52 -8.69 -4.74 1.83
N VAL A 53 -9.51 -3.69 1.89
CA VAL A 53 -10.97 -3.76 1.89
C VAL A 53 -11.49 -2.91 0.75
N ALA A 54 -12.29 -3.49 -0.14
CA ALA A 54 -12.94 -2.74 -1.20
C ALA A 54 -13.98 -1.77 -0.61
N HIS A 55 -13.99 -0.55 -1.12
CA HIS A 55 -14.99 0.46 -0.83
C HIS A 55 -15.70 0.88 -2.13
N ASP A 56 -16.91 1.42 -1.96
CA ASP A 56 -17.66 2.00 -3.06
C ASP A 56 -16.87 3.12 -3.74
N GLY A 57 -17.06 3.26 -5.05
CA GLY A 57 -16.38 4.29 -5.84
C GLY A 57 -15.01 3.90 -6.40
N GLY A 58 -14.67 2.59 -6.43
CA GLY A 58 -13.45 2.11 -7.09
C GLY A 58 -12.17 2.39 -6.29
N VAL A 59 -12.27 2.26 -4.96
CA VAL A 59 -11.14 2.47 -4.05
C VAL A 59 -10.97 1.25 -3.15
N VAL A 60 -9.74 0.85 -2.87
CA VAL A 60 -9.42 -0.13 -1.83
C VAL A 60 -8.77 0.58 -0.65
N ARG A 61 -9.26 0.36 0.57
CA ARG A 61 -8.61 0.81 1.80
C ARG A 61 -7.67 -0.29 2.29
N LEU A 62 -6.37 -0.03 2.26
CA LEU A 62 -5.35 -0.94 2.77
C LEU A 62 -4.98 -0.52 4.19
N TYR A 63 -5.29 -1.38 5.15
CA TYR A 63 -4.94 -1.23 6.55
C TYR A 63 -3.55 -1.83 6.76
N GLN A 64 -2.54 -0.97 6.77
CA GLN A 64 -1.14 -1.38 6.96
C GLN A 64 -0.95 -1.93 8.36
N LYS A 65 -0.38 -3.13 8.45
CA LYS A 65 0.07 -3.75 9.68
C LYS A 65 1.55 -3.44 9.90
N ASP A 66 2.00 -3.57 11.15
CA ASP A 66 3.43 -3.56 11.42
C ASP A 66 4.14 -4.75 10.74
N HIS A 67 5.47 -4.71 10.72
CA HIS A 67 6.31 -5.62 9.94
C HIS A 67 6.09 -7.12 10.26
N ALA A 68 5.46 -7.45 11.39
CA ALA A 68 5.11 -8.83 11.73
C ALA A 68 3.83 -9.34 11.02
N GLY A 69 3.11 -8.48 10.29
CA GLY A 69 1.81 -8.83 9.67
C GLY A 69 0.69 -9.08 10.68
N THR A 70 0.99 -8.95 11.98
CA THR A 70 0.10 -9.22 13.11
C THR A 70 0.23 -8.08 14.11
N GLY A 71 -0.63 -7.08 14.02
CA GLY A 71 -0.49 -5.89 14.86
C GLY A 71 -1.55 -4.81 14.66
N LYS A 72 -1.33 -3.68 15.32
CA LYS A 72 -2.17 -2.47 15.21
C LYS A 72 -2.06 -1.90 13.79
N ASP A 73 -3.14 -1.29 13.31
CA ASP A 73 -3.09 -0.51 12.07
C ASP A 73 -2.13 0.67 12.26
N VAL A 74 -1.03 0.64 11.51
CA VAL A 74 0.01 1.67 11.53
C VAL A 74 -0.38 2.84 10.65
N ARG A 75 -1.04 2.55 9.53
CA ARG A 75 -1.47 3.53 8.52
C ARG A 75 -2.62 2.96 7.69
N VAL A 76 -3.48 3.84 7.16
CA VAL A 76 -4.53 3.45 6.21
C VAL A 76 -4.25 4.11 4.88
N TRP A 77 -4.13 3.30 3.84
CA TRP A 77 -3.90 3.74 2.48
C TRP A 77 -5.18 3.67 1.65
N SER A 78 -5.40 4.65 0.78
CA SER A 78 -6.42 4.63 -0.26
C SER A 78 -5.76 4.26 -1.57
N ILE A 79 -6.16 3.14 -2.16
CA ILE A 79 -5.66 2.65 -3.43
C ILE A 79 -6.70 2.90 -4.50
N SER A 80 -6.32 3.55 -5.59
CA SER A 80 -7.18 3.81 -6.75
C SER A 80 -6.42 3.63 -8.06
N SER A 81 -7.14 3.48 -9.17
CA SER A 81 -6.55 3.57 -10.50
C SER A 81 -6.09 5.00 -10.81
N GLY A 82 -4.84 5.15 -11.25
CA GLY A 82 -4.28 6.37 -11.82
C GLY A 82 -4.10 6.25 -13.34
N ALA A 83 -3.48 7.27 -13.95
CA ALA A 83 -3.22 7.27 -15.39
C ALA A 83 -2.31 6.12 -15.86
N ASP A 84 -1.30 5.77 -15.05
CA ASP A 84 -0.24 4.82 -15.42
C ASP A 84 -0.25 3.54 -14.57
N GLY A 85 -1.36 3.23 -13.89
CA GLY A 85 -1.46 2.04 -13.03
C GLY A 85 -2.27 2.31 -11.77
N PHE A 86 -1.75 1.91 -10.61
CA PHE A 86 -2.42 2.10 -9.32
C PHE A 86 -1.61 3.02 -8.42
N VAL A 87 -2.30 3.85 -7.64
CA VAL A 87 -1.69 4.79 -6.71
C VAL A 87 -2.21 4.55 -5.30
N ALA A 88 -1.34 4.65 -4.31
CA ALA A 88 -1.66 4.58 -2.89
C ALA A 88 -1.41 5.94 -2.22
N VAL A 89 -2.38 6.42 -1.44
CA VAL A 89 -2.28 7.64 -0.62
C VAL A 89 -2.63 7.31 0.83
N GLY A 90 -1.74 7.57 1.78
CA GLY A 90 -1.95 7.28 3.20
C GLY A 90 -1.25 8.24 4.14
#